data_AF-A0A933RTW0-F1
#
_entry.id   AF-A0A933RTW0-F1
#
_cell.length_a   1.000
_cell.length_b   1.000
_cell.length_c   1.000
_cell.angle_alpha   90.00
_cell.angle_beta   90.00
_cell.angle_gamma   90.00
#
_symmetry.space_group_name_H-M   'P 1'
#
loop_
_entity.id
_entity.type
_entity.pdbx_description
1 polymer ?
#
loop_
_entity_poly.entity_id
_entity_poly.type
_entity_poly.pdbx_seq_one_letter_code
_entity_poly.pdbx_strand_id
1 'polypeptide(L)'
;MDFLKDWLPLVMTLAQTIYAAATFHRDKPTWSVTSRPVLIMATFTLSCWAAVGFQYLSRPTAPVGGLINYGTVGPNAFQGIGVLNRWTDFKDFKAMLITRTIFGDRDRMTDEWIAKSILYTIDQPVISMVAISNNEMRFAPGQLNYIEFSFVVLPSTIAASQIKSLADVAKMGGKIISSAGQGIPVEKLPDMPAAK
;
A
#
# COMPACT_ATOMS: atom_id res chain seq x y z
N MET A 1 -22.96 3.46 -13.56
CA MET A 1 -22.02 2.61 -14.32
C MET A 1 -21.91 3.20 -15.70
N ASP A 2 -20.70 3.50 -16.13
CA ASP A 2 -20.46 4.28 -17.33
C ASP A 2 -20.03 3.31 -18.43
N PHE A 3 -20.90 3.09 -19.42
CA PHE A 3 -20.76 2.00 -20.39
C PHE A 3 -19.39 2.06 -21.10
N LEU A 4 -18.94 3.26 -21.44
CA LEU A 4 -17.66 3.50 -22.09
C LEU A 4 -16.45 3.20 -21.21
N LYS A 5 -16.59 3.35 -19.89
CA LYS A 5 -15.48 3.12 -18.94
C LYS A 5 -15.39 1.65 -18.52
N ASP A 6 -16.54 1.02 -18.31
CA ASP A 6 -16.61 -0.30 -17.69
C ASP A 6 -16.67 -1.43 -18.73
N TRP A 7 -17.33 -1.22 -19.87
CA TRP A 7 -17.58 -2.27 -20.87
C TRP A 7 -16.68 -2.20 -22.10
N LEU A 8 -16.25 -1.00 -22.50
CA LEU A 8 -15.38 -0.83 -23.67
C LEU A 8 -14.08 -1.65 -23.59
N PRO A 9 -13.37 -1.71 -22.44
CA PRO A 9 -12.18 -2.54 -22.35
C PRO A 9 -12.51 -4.02 -22.54
N LEU A 10 -13.60 -4.50 -21.92
CA LEU A 10 -14.02 -5.90 -21.98
C LEU A 10 -14.39 -6.32 -23.42
N VAL A 11 -15.12 -5.47 -24.14
CA VAL A 11 -15.53 -5.69 -25.54
C VAL A 11 -14.31 -5.72 -26.46
N MET A 12 -13.34 -4.83 -26.26
CA MET A 12 -12.09 -4.82 -27.02
C MET A 12 -11.28 -6.10 -26.79
N THR A 13 -11.15 -6.56 -25.54
CA THR A 13 -10.42 -7.80 -25.22
C THR A 13 -11.11 -9.04 -25.79
N LEU A 14 -12.44 -9.08 -25.79
CA LEU A 14 -13.22 -10.17 -26.37
C LEU A 14 -13.05 -10.24 -27.89
N ALA A 15 -13.16 -9.10 -28.59
CA ALA A 15 -12.98 -9.03 -30.03
C ALA A 15 -11.55 -9.45 -30.45
N GLN A 16 -10.55 -9.10 -29.65
CA GLN A 16 -9.15 -9.50 -29.87
C GLN A 16 -8.91 -11.00 -29.65
N THR A 17 -9.54 -11.60 -28.63
CA THR A 17 -9.46 -13.04 -28.38
C THR A 17 -10.08 -13.86 -29.51
N ILE A 18 -11.24 -13.43 -30.03
CA ILE A 18 -11.92 -14.08 -31.16
C ILE A 18 -11.04 -14.01 -32.42
N TYR A 19 -10.41 -12.87 -32.68
CA TYR A 19 -9.51 -12.69 -33.82
C TYR A 19 -8.21 -13.52 -33.69
N ALA A 20 -7.63 -13.59 -32.50
CA ALA A 20 -6.47 -14.44 -32.22
C ALA A 20 -6.79 -15.93 -32.45
N ALA A 21 -7.95 -16.40 -31.96
CA ALA A 21 -8.42 -17.76 -32.22
C ALA A 21 -8.65 -18.02 -33.72
N ALA A 22 -9.22 -17.06 -34.44
CA ALA A 22 -9.46 -17.16 -35.88
C ALA A 22 -8.17 -17.14 -36.73
N THR A 23 -7.12 -16.47 -36.25
CA THR A 23 -5.81 -16.40 -36.94
C THR A 23 -4.90 -17.57 -36.60
N PHE A 24 -5.01 -18.14 -35.39
CA PHE A 24 -4.23 -19.30 -34.96
C PHE A 24 -4.57 -20.59 -35.72
N HIS A 25 -5.80 -20.74 -36.22
CA HIS A 25 -6.25 -21.93 -36.97
C HIS A 25 -6.04 -21.85 -38.49
N ARG A 26 -5.38 -20.81 -39.01
CA ARG A 26 -5.22 -20.61 -40.47
C ARG A 26 -3.91 -21.21 -40.97
N ASP A 27 -3.84 -22.53 -41.04
CA ASP A 27 -2.69 -23.36 -41.51
C ASP A 27 -2.41 -23.29 -43.03
N LYS A 28 -2.51 -22.12 -43.67
CA LYS A 28 -2.05 -21.97 -45.07
C LYS A 28 -1.19 -20.71 -45.24
N PRO A 29 0.11 -20.86 -45.56
CA PRO A 29 1.00 -19.74 -45.74
C PRO A 29 0.79 -19.19 -47.16
N THR A 30 -0.06 -18.18 -47.30
CA THR A 30 -0.14 -17.41 -48.54
C THR A 30 0.01 -15.91 -48.29
N TRP A 31 1.25 -15.49 -48.52
CA TRP A 31 1.71 -14.28 -49.22
C TRP A 31 1.64 -12.92 -48.48
N SER A 32 2.84 -12.34 -48.39
CA SER A 32 3.24 -10.96 -48.04
C SER A 32 2.60 -10.31 -46.81
N VAL A 33 3.07 -10.68 -45.61
CA VAL A 33 2.65 -10.02 -44.36
C VAL A 33 3.80 -9.92 -43.35
N THR A 34 4.87 -9.22 -43.68
CA THR A 34 5.97 -8.94 -42.73
C THR A 34 5.67 -7.79 -41.76
N SER A 35 4.60 -7.00 -41.98
CA SER A 35 4.29 -5.80 -41.18
C SER A 35 3.04 -5.88 -40.28
N ARG A 36 2.12 -6.84 -40.49
CA ARG A 36 0.91 -6.96 -39.65
C ARG A 36 1.12 -7.57 -38.25
N PRO A 37 2.02 -8.55 -38.02
CA PRO A 37 2.18 -9.08 -36.66
C PRO A 37 2.77 -8.04 -35.69
N VAL A 38 3.61 -7.12 -36.19
CA VAL A 38 4.21 -6.04 -35.38
C VAL A 38 3.17 -5.02 -34.94
N LEU A 39 2.28 -4.59 -35.85
CA LEU A 39 1.18 -3.67 -35.52
C LEU A 39 0.23 -4.28 -34.48
N ILE A 40 -0.03 -5.58 -34.57
CA ILE A 40 -0.93 -6.30 -33.65
C ILE A 40 -0.26 -6.49 -32.28
N MET A 41 1.02 -6.83 -32.22
CA MET A 41 1.78 -6.91 -30.96
C MET A 41 1.89 -5.54 -30.29
N ALA A 42 2.09 -4.48 -31.08
CA ALA A 42 2.13 -3.10 -30.58
C ALA A 42 0.77 -2.66 -30.00
N THR A 43 -0.35 -2.98 -30.67
CA THR A 43 -1.68 -2.66 -30.13
C THR A 43 -2.00 -3.49 -28.88
N PHE A 44 -1.62 -4.77 -28.82
CA PHE A 44 -1.78 -5.61 -27.63
C PHE A 44 -0.99 -5.08 -26.43
N THR A 45 0.24 -4.65 -26.66
CA THR A 45 1.10 -4.04 -25.64
C THR A 45 0.50 -2.73 -25.15
N LEU A 46 0.04 -1.87 -26.07
CA LEU A 46 -0.60 -0.60 -25.75
C LEU A 46 -1.91 -0.78 -24.98
N SER A 47 -2.74 -1.78 -25.29
CA SER A 47 -3.98 -2.05 -24.55
C SER A 47 -3.71 -2.64 -23.16
N CYS A 48 -2.69 -3.50 -22.99
CA CYS A 48 -2.25 -3.94 -21.67
C CYS A 48 -1.70 -2.77 -20.83
N TRP A 49 -0.89 -1.89 -21.43
CA TRP A 49 -0.40 -0.67 -20.79
C TRP A 49 -1.53 0.30 -20.46
N ALA A 50 -2.53 0.44 -21.33
CA ALA A 50 -3.71 1.24 -21.07
C ALA A 50 -4.54 0.62 -19.95
N ALA A 51 -4.74 -0.69 -19.90
CA ALA A 51 -5.48 -1.34 -18.81
C ALA A 51 -4.79 -1.14 -17.45
N VAL A 52 -3.47 -1.34 -17.38
CA VAL A 52 -2.68 -1.08 -16.17
C VAL A 52 -2.66 0.42 -15.83
N GLY A 53 -2.48 1.28 -16.83
CA GLY A 53 -2.45 2.73 -16.69
C GLY A 53 -3.78 3.32 -16.26
N PHE A 54 -4.89 2.88 -16.83
CA PHE A 54 -6.24 3.25 -16.40
C PHE A 54 -6.51 2.73 -15.00
N GLN A 55 -6.13 1.50 -14.67
CA GLN A 55 -6.29 0.98 -13.31
C GLN A 55 -5.38 1.69 -12.29
N TYR A 56 -4.27 2.29 -12.73
CA TYR A 56 -3.40 3.13 -11.90
C TYR A 56 -3.99 4.54 -11.72
N LEU A 57 -4.45 5.16 -12.81
CA LEU A 57 -5.03 6.51 -12.85
C LEU A 57 -6.46 6.60 -12.30
N SER A 58 -7.21 5.49 -12.34
CA SER A 58 -8.56 5.40 -11.78
C SER A 58 -8.56 5.05 -10.30
N ARG A 59 -7.39 4.82 -9.69
CA ARG A 59 -7.29 4.81 -8.23
C ARG A 59 -7.67 6.21 -7.79
N PRO A 60 -8.69 6.38 -6.93
CA PRO A 60 -8.96 7.67 -6.33
C PRO A 60 -7.64 8.18 -5.77
N THR A 61 -7.22 9.37 -6.23
CA THR A 61 -6.03 10.03 -5.70
C THR A 61 -6.12 9.93 -4.19
N ALA A 62 -5.10 9.34 -3.55
CA ALA A 62 -5.11 9.25 -2.10
C ALA A 62 -5.43 10.67 -1.58
N PRO A 63 -6.41 10.83 -0.68
CA PRO A 63 -6.64 12.13 -0.07
C PRO A 63 -5.28 12.62 0.42
N VAL A 64 -4.95 13.87 0.12
CA VAL A 64 -3.72 14.48 0.64
C VAL A 64 -3.90 14.52 2.14
N GLY A 65 -3.42 13.47 2.79
CA GLY A 65 -3.49 13.29 4.22
C GLY A 65 -2.14 13.68 4.80
N GLY A 66 -2.14 14.68 5.68
CA GLY A 66 -0.95 15.03 6.43
C GLY A 66 -0.76 14.02 7.56
N LEU A 67 0.46 13.53 7.75
CA LEU A 67 0.83 12.83 8.98
C LEU A 67 1.77 13.75 9.75
N ILE A 68 1.32 14.22 10.92
CA ILE A 68 2.13 14.97 11.86
C ILE A 68 2.62 13.99 12.91
N ASN A 69 3.92 13.71 12.90
CA ASN A 69 4.53 12.81 13.88
C ASN A 69 4.77 13.57 15.18
N TYR A 70 4.31 13.01 16.30
CA TYR A 70 4.55 13.59 17.63
C TYR A 70 5.57 12.78 18.46
N GLY A 71 6.30 11.85 17.83
CA GLY A 71 7.42 11.13 18.45
C GLY A 71 7.01 10.09 19.49
N THR A 72 7.86 9.90 20.49
CA THR A 72 7.70 8.91 21.57
C THR A 72 6.88 9.45 22.76
N VAL A 73 5.99 8.63 23.32
CA VAL A 73 5.32 8.87 24.62
C VAL A 73 5.68 7.73 25.57
N GLY A 74 6.31 8.03 26.70
CA GLY A 74 6.87 6.98 27.57
C GLY A 74 8.06 6.23 26.93
N PRO A 75 8.42 5.03 27.40
CA PRO A 75 9.67 4.37 27.01
C PRO A 75 9.75 3.93 25.54
N ASN A 76 8.61 3.60 24.89
CA ASN A 76 8.57 3.03 23.53
C ASN A 76 7.22 3.24 22.80
N ALA A 77 6.31 4.07 23.31
CA ALA A 77 5.05 4.30 22.58
C ALA A 77 5.27 5.38 21.54
N PHE A 78 4.62 5.27 20.38
CA PHE A 78 4.72 6.25 19.30
C PHE A 78 3.38 6.93 19.09
N GLN A 79 3.35 8.15 18.57
CA GLN A 79 2.10 8.85 18.28
C GLN A 79 2.17 9.62 16.97
N GLY A 80 1.02 9.70 16.30
CA GLY A 80 0.86 10.43 15.06
C GLY A 80 -0.53 11.02 14.96
N ILE A 81 -0.62 12.18 14.31
CA ILE A 81 -1.89 12.81 13.96
C ILE A 81 -2.08 12.72 12.46
N GLY A 82 -3.16 12.07 12.04
CA GLY A 82 -3.62 12.06 10.66
C GLY A 82 -4.53 13.26 10.41
N VAL A 83 -4.29 14.01 9.33
CA VAL A 83 -5.12 15.13 8.89
C VAL A 83 -5.69 14.79 7.51
N LEU A 84 -7.01 14.68 7.38
CA LEU A 84 -7.72 14.27 6.16
C LEU A 84 -8.55 15.44 5.60
N ASN A 85 -8.14 15.96 4.43
CA ASN A 85 -8.88 17.04 3.75
C ASN A 85 -10.28 16.64 3.24
N ARG A 86 -10.54 15.35 3.04
CA ARG A 86 -11.85 14.80 2.60
C ARG A 86 -12.27 13.63 3.48
N TRP A 87 -12.30 13.83 4.80
CA TRP A 87 -12.56 12.75 5.77
C TRP A 87 -13.91 12.07 5.58
N THR A 88 -14.92 12.77 5.03
CA THR A 88 -16.25 12.22 4.74
C THR A 88 -16.22 11.06 3.74
N ASP A 89 -15.24 11.02 2.83
CA ASP A 89 -15.04 9.94 1.87
C ASP A 89 -14.58 8.63 2.58
N PHE A 90 -14.16 8.74 3.84
CA PHE A 90 -13.64 7.67 4.69
C PHE A 90 -14.55 7.33 5.87
N LYS A 91 -15.80 7.81 5.88
CA LYS A 91 -16.75 7.55 6.98
C LYS A 91 -16.97 6.06 7.29
N ASP A 92 -16.84 5.21 6.26
CA ASP A 92 -17.03 3.75 6.37
C ASP A 92 -15.70 3.02 6.64
N PHE A 93 -14.60 3.76 6.80
CA PHE A 93 -13.27 3.26 7.08
C PHE A 93 -12.86 3.54 8.52
N LYS A 94 -11.89 2.77 9.01
CA LYS A 94 -11.19 2.99 10.26
C LYS A 94 -9.74 3.37 9.97
N ALA A 95 -9.21 4.26 10.78
CA ALA A 95 -7.83 4.71 10.74
C ALA A 95 -6.95 3.85 11.65
N MET A 96 -5.69 3.67 11.27
CA MET A 96 -4.68 3.01 12.09
C MET A 96 -3.31 3.61 11.82
N LEU A 97 -2.50 3.69 12.86
CA LEU A 97 -1.08 4.01 12.75
C LEU A 97 -0.30 2.70 12.75
N ILE A 98 0.53 2.50 11.72
CA ILE A 98 1.48 1.39 11.66
C ILE A 98 2.88 1.96 11.81
N THR A 99 3.66 1.43 12.73
CA THR A 99 5.07 1.77 12.92
C THR A 99 5.96 0.59 12.57
N ARG A 100 7.08 0.85 11.89
CA ARG A 100 8.10 -0.18 11.64
C ARG A 100 9.51 0.37 11.76
N THR A 101 10.47 -0.47 12.14
CA THR A 101 11.89 -0.15 12.02
C THR A 101 12.33 -0.34 10.57
N ILE A 102 13.11 0.61 10.04
CA ILE A 102 13.65 0.54 8.68
C ILE A 102 14.95 -0.24 8.71
N PHE A 103 14.95 -1.43 8.12
CA PHE A 103 16.15 -2.21 7.84
C PHE A 103 16.43 -2.24 6.33
N GLY A 104 17.71 -2.17 5.94
CA GLY A 104 18.11 -2.13 4.53
C GLY A 104 17.97 -3.46 3.79
N ASP A 105 17.88 -4.57 4.52
CA ASP A 105 17.75 -5.93 4.00
C ASP A 105 16.28 -6.40 3.90
N ARG A 106 15.32 -5.55 4.26
CA ARG A 106 13.89 -5.89 4.31
C ARG A 106 13.05 -5.02 3.40
N ASP A 107 12.18 -5.68 2.65
CA ASP A 107 11.20 -4.97 1.83
C ASP A 107 10.09 -4.35 2.71
N ARG A 108 9.79 -3.09 2.40
CA ARG A 108 8.80 -2.28 3.11
C ARG A 108 7.40 -2.91 3.14
N MET A 109 6.97 -3.56 2.07
CA MET A 109 5.61 -4.06 1.94
C MET A 109 5.44 -5.45 2.55
N THR A 110 6.50 -6.26 2.61
CA THR A 110 6.44 -7.63 3.11
C THR A 110 6.97 -7.80 4.54
N ASP A 111 7.59 -6.78 5.12
CA ASP A 111 8.07 -6.86 6.50
C ASP A 111 6.90 -7.09 7.47
N GLU A 112 7.01 -8.15 8.27
CA GLU A 112 6.02 -8.53 9.27
C GLU A 112 6.32 -7.89 10.65
N TRP A 113 7.49 -7.25 10.80
CA TRP A 113 7.90 -6.62 12.06
C TRP A 113 7.33 -5.20 12.16
N ILE A 114 6.01 -5.14 12.24
CA ILE A 114 5.25 -3.90 12.39
C ILE A 114 4.55 -3.86 13.73
N ALA A 115 4.58 -2.70 14.40
CA ALA A 115 3.68 -2.40 15.50
C ALA A 115 2.47 -1.61 14.94
N LYS A 116 1.30 -1.82 15.53
CA LYS A 116 0.03 -1.29 15.03
C LYS A 116 -0.70 -0.60 16.15
N SER A 117 -1.36 0.52 15.91
CA SER A 117 -2.30 1.10 16.87
C SER A 117 -3.61 0.31 16.94
N ILE A 118 -4.49 0.69 17.88
CA ILE A 118 -5.90 0.28 17.78
C ILE A 118 -6.52 0.89 16.51
N LEU A 119 -7.67 0.38 16.10
CA LEU A 119 -8.46 0.99 15.04
C LEU A 119 -9.23 2.19 15.59
N TYR A 120 -9.07 3.34 14.93
CA TYR A 120 -9.75 4.59 15.25
C TYR A 120 -10.90 4.84 14.28
N THR A 121 -12.04 5.27 14.80
CA THR A 121 -13.16 5.75 13.98
C THR A 121 -12.83 7.10 13.36
N ILE A 122 -13.23 7.31 12.11
CA ILE A 122 -13.01 8.57 11.38
C ILE A 122 -14.32 9.37 11.43
N ASP A 123 -14.44 10.26 12.40
CA ASP A 123 -15.58 11.16 12.58
C ASP A 123 -15.23 12.64 12.33
N GLN A 124 -13.94 12.96 12.26
CA GLN A 124 -13.40 14.30 12.14
C GLN A 124 -12.23 14.34 11.15
N PRO A 125 -11.90 15.53 10.61
CA PRO A 125 -10.76 15.71 9.71
C PRO A 125 -9.42 15.45 10.39
N VAL A 126 -9.33 15.52 11.72
CA VAL A 126 -8.11 15.31 12.48
C VAL A 126 -8.29 14.10 13.38
N ILE A 127 -7.35 13.16 13.30
CA ILE A 127 -7.39 11.90 14.06
C ILE A 127 -6.07 11.78 14.82
N SER A 128 -6.17 11.73 16.14
CA SER A 128 -5.02 11.41 17.00
C SER A 128 -4.92 9.91 17.19
N MET A 129 -3.80 9.32 16.79
CA MET A 129 -3.55 7.89 16.90
C MET A 129 -2.31 7.65 17.74
N VAL A 130 -2.46 6.85 18.79
CA VAL A 130 -1.35 6.41 19.63
C VAL A 130 -0.98 5.00 19.17
N ALA A 131 0.26 4.83 18.71
CA ALA A 131 0.86 3.54 18.44
C ALA A 131 1.02 2.76 19.75
N ILE A 132 0.66 1.49 19.67
CA ILE A 132 0.59 0.55 20.78
C ILE A 132 1.99 0.15 21.24
N SER A 133 2.11 0.06 22.57
CA SER A 133 3.25 -0.38 23.36
C SER A 133 3.39 -1.90 23.39
N ASN A 134 3.55 -2.55 22.25
CA ASN A 134 3.97 -3.95 22.23
C ASN A 134 5.45 -3.99 21.86
N ASN A 135 6.24 -4.78 22.58
CA ASN A 135 7.68 -5.03 22.36
C ASN A 135 8.01 -5.69 20.99
N GLU A 136 7.18 -5.45 19.98
CA GLU A 136 7.28 -6.00 18.63
C GLU A 136 8.31 -5.24 17.78
N MET A 137 8.58 -3.97 18.11
CA MET A 137 9.61 -3.19 17.43
C MET A 137 11.00 -3.62 17.89
N ARG A 138 11.88 -3.87 16.92
CA ARG A 138 13.28 -4.22 17.17
C ARG A 138 14.15 -3.01 16.90
N PHE A 139 15.02 -2.71 17.85
CA PHE A 139 16.00 -1.64 17.76
C PHE A 139 17.42 -2.19 17.90
N ALA A 140 18.35 -1.63 17.13
CA ALA A 140 19.78 -1.83 17.32
C ALA A 140 20.25 -0.92 18.48
N PRO A 141 20.76 -1.48 19.60
CA PRO A 141 21.23 -0.68 20.72
C PRO A 141 22.49 0.13 20.35
N GLY A 142 22.59 1.37 20.84
CA GLY A 142 23.76 2.21 20.61
C GLY A 142 23.86 2.80 19.20
N GLN A 143 22.77 2.75 18.41
CA GLN A 143 22.69 3.32 17.08
C GLN A 143 21.39 4.12 16.90
N LEU A 144 21.38 5.00 15.90
CA LEU A 144 20.17 5.69 15.48
C LEU A 144 19.27 4.70 14.74
N ASN A 145 18.08 4.45 15.28
CA ASN A 145 17.10 3.57 14.67
C ASN A 145 16.11 4.40 13.85
N TYR A 146 16.02 4.15 12.55
CA TYR A 146 15.03 4.82 11.71
C TYR A 146 13.68 4.10 11.83
N ILE A 147 12.64 4.85 12.19
CA ILE A 147 11.27 4.37 12.30
C ILE A 147 10.44 5.02 11.22
N GLU A 148 9.66 4.20 10.52
CA GLU A 148 8.63 4.67 9.61
C GLU A 148 7.26 4.59 10.27
N PHE A 149 6.53 5.70 10.19
CA PHE A 149 5.15 5.87 10.59
C PHE A 149 4.31 5.84 9.33
N SER A 150 3.27 5.01 9.30
CA SER A 150 2.34 4.91 8.19
C SER A 150 0.92 5.09 8.69
N PHE A 151 0.26 6.13 8.17
CA PHE A 151 -1.15 6.36 8.37
C PHE A 151 -1.95 5.54 7.36
N VAL A 152 -2.74 4.60 7.85
CA VAL A 152 -3.52 3.70 7.01
C VAL A 152 -5.00 3.80 7.31
N VAL A 153 -5.81 3.63 6.27
CA VAL A 153 -7.27 3.49 6.37
C VAL A 153 -7.67 2.10 5.91
N LEU A 154 -8.61 1.50 6.62
CA LEU A 154 -9.04 0.12 6.44
C LEU A 154 -10.57 0.04 6.43
N PRO A 155 -11.19 -0.86 5.65
CA PRO A 155 -12.62 -1.08 5.76
C PRO A 155 -13.02 -1.46 7.18
N SER A 156 -14.20 -1.00 7.64
CA SER A 156 -14.66 -1.20 9.03
C SER A 156 -14.81 -2.66 9.47
N THR A 157 -14.88 -3.59 8.51
CA THR A 157 -15.02 -5.04 8.72
C THR A 157 -13.69 -5.75 9.04
N ILE A 158 -12.55 -5.10 8.79
CA ILE A 158 -11.22 -5.71 8.97
C ILE A 158 -10.72 -5.47 10.39
N ALA A 159 -10.22 -6.53 11.03
CA ALA A 159 -9.61 -6.45 12.34
C ALA A 159 -8.09 -6.19 12.24
N ALA A 160 -7.53 -5.41 13.18
CA ALA A 160 -6.09 -5.11 13.22
C ALA A 160 -5.20 -6.36 13.32
N SER A 161 -5.72 -7.46 13.88
CA SER A 161 -5.02 -8.74 13.99
C SER A 161 -4.79 -9.43 12.64
N GLN A 162 -5.58 -9.11 11.62
CA GLN A 162 -5.46 -9.71 10.28
C GLN A 162 -4.31 -9.09 9.47
N ILE A 163 -3.82 -7.92 9.87
CA ILE A 163 -2.78 -7.18 9.16
C ILE A 163 -1.42 -7.60 9.74
N LYS A 164 -0.64 -8.34 8.95
CA LYS A 164 0.72 -8.75 9.33
C LYS A 164 1.77 -7.85 8.69
N SER A 165 1.48 -7.35 7.49
CA SER A 165 2.39 -6.53 6.70
C SER A 165 1.65 -5.34 6.06
N LEU A 166 2.39 -4.36 5.53
CA LEU A 166 1.81 -3.26 4.76
C LEU A 166 1.15 -3.75 3.45
N ALA A 167 1.62 -4.87 2.87
CA ALA A 167 0.97 -5.49 1.72
C ALA A 167 -0.44 -5.99 2.03
N ASP A 168 -0.68 -6.47 3.25
CA ASP A 168 -2.00 -6.95 3.65
C ASP A 168 -3.02 -5.81 3.70
N VAL A 169 -2.60 -4.60 4.08
CA VAL A 169 -3.45 -3.40 4.02
C VAL A 169 -4.00 -3.21 2.62
N ALA A 170 -3.14 -3.30 1.59
CA ALA A 170 -3.56 -3.14 0.20
C ALA A 170 -4.45 -4.28 -0.29
N LYS A 171 -4.13 -5.53 0.09
CA LYS A 171 -4.94 -6.72 -0.28
C LYS A 171 -6.34 -6.69 0.33
N MET A 172 -6.48 -6.15 1.54
CA MET A 172 -7.74 -6.07 2.28
C MET A 172 -8.59 -4.84 1.91
N GLY A 173 -8.24 -4.14 0.82
CA GLY A 173 -8.96 -2.95 0.37
C GLY A 173 -8.71 -1.70 1.20
N GLY A 174 -7.71 -1.74 2.09
CA GLY A 174 -7.18 -0.57 2.79
C GLY A 174 -6.25 0.27 1.91
N LYS A 175 -5.88 1.45 2.42
CA LYS A 175 -4.98 2.38 1.74
C LYS A 175 -3.99 2.97 2.73
N ILE A 176 -2.74 3.08 2.31
CA ILE A 176 -1.73 3.88 3.00
C ILE A 176 -1.91 5.32 2.50
N ILE A 177 -2.33 6.21 3.39
CA ILE A 177 -2.63 7.60 3.05
C ILE A 177 -1.37 8.45 3.06
N SER A 178 -0.51 8.22 4.06
CA SER A 178 0.72 8.97 4.25
C SER A 178 1.72 8.15 5.03
N SER A 179 3.01 8.42 4.80
CA SER A 179 4.10 7.81 5.55
C SER A 179 5.18 8.84 5.83
N ALA A 180 5.78 8.77 7.00
CA ALA A 180 6.85 9.66 7.43
C ALA A 180 7.91 8.89 8.21
N GLY A 181 9.18 9.20 7.99
CA GLY A 181 10.30 8.58 8.70
C GLY A 181 10.87 9.51 9.78
N GLN A 182 11.33 8.94 10.89
CA GLN A 182 12.05 9.66 11.93
C GLN A 182 13.18 8.79 12.50
N GLY A 183 14.37 9.38 12.71
CA GLY A 183 15.46 8.72 13.42
C GLY A 183 15.27 8.86 14.94
N ILE A 184 15.42 7.76 15.66
CA ILE A 184 15.25 7.70 17.12
C ILE A 184 16.49 7.10 17.76
N PRO A 185 17.21 7.87 18.60
CA PRO A 185 18.35 7.33 19.33
C PRO A 185 17.84 6.37 20.41
N VAL A 186 18.37 5.15 20.43
CA VAL A 186 18.11 4.20 21.51
C VAL A 186 19.42 3.99 22.25
N GLU A 187 19.46 4.38 23.52
CA GLU A 187 20.65 4.25 24.36
C GLU A 187 21.07 2.78 24.48
N LYS A 188 22.38 2.52 24.38
CA LYS A 188 22.93 1.21 24.72
C LYS A 188 22.86 1.08 26.24
N LEU A 189 22.04 0.16 26.75
CA LEU A 189 22.08 -0.20 28.17
C LEU A 189 23.51 -0.69 28.50
N PRO A 190 24.09 -0.28 29.65
CA PRO A 190 25.40 -0.76 30.05
C PRO A 190 25.39 -2.29 30.08
N ASP A 191 26.45 -2.91 29.54
CA ASP A 191 26.59 -4.37 29.53
C ASP A 191 26.47 -4.86 30.98
N MET A 192 25.36 -5.52 31.33
CA MET A 192 25.21 -6.07 32.67
C MET A 192 26.37 -7.05 32.90
N PRO A 193 27.01 -7.05 34.08
CA PRO A 193 28.07 -8.01 34.36
C PRO A 193 27.49 -9.41 34.16
N ALA A 194 28.18 -10.23 33.37
CA ALA A 194 27.80 -11.62 33.13
C ALA A 194 27.48 -12.27 34.48
N ALA A 195 26.25 -12.76 34.62
CA ALA A 195 25.84 -13.48 35.81
C ALA A 195 26.85 -14.63 36.01
N LYS A 196 27.56 -14.59 37.14
CA LYS A 196 28.50 -15.63 37.55
C LYS A 196 27.78 -16.91 37.91
#